data_AF-A0A7V5H3Y5-F1
#
_entry.id   AF-A0A7V5H3Y5-F1
#
_cell.length_a   1.000
_cell.length_b   1.000
_cell.length_c   1.000
_cell.angle_alpha   90.00
_cell.angle_beta   90.00
_cell.angle_gamma   90.00
#
_symmetry.space_group_name_H-M   'P 1'
#
loop_
_entity.id
_entity.type
_entity.pdbx_description
1 polymer ?
#
loop_
_entity_poly.entity_id
_entity_poly.type
_entity_poly.pdbx_seq_one_letter_code
_entity_poly.pdbx_strand_id
1 'polypeptide(L)'
;MKKRINLLHPLLIFISMQIVWLSLLGIWIYWYISNYSMVREFGQKYLPQFFQSTTRMQLFTLIIGLILLVFLLVGMYFVFIFLTRQININLLYENFIANFTHELKSPLASIQLYLETMTKREIDRKTQREFLERMLMDTQRLKRVIDAILDISQIEQKKKLFSPELTVASLVFPDIIKNSLQQFKIDPQNVEVNINTNAQVELDQNAW
;
A
#
# COMPACT_ATOMS: atom_id res chain seq x y z
N MET A 1 -6.78 0.12 19.06
CA MET A 1 -7.75 1.20 18.79
C MET A 1 -7.60 1.66 17.34
N LYS A 2 -8.59 1.39 16.48
CA LYS A 2 -8.56 1.76 15.04
C LYS A 2 -8.70 3.27 14.89
N LYS A 3 -7.61 4.00 14.65
CA LYS A 3 -7.68 5.36 14.12
C LYS A 3 -8.08 5.23 12.65
N ARG A 4 -9.39 5.32 12.35
CA ARG A 4 -9.84 5.51 10.96
C ARG A 4 -9.29 6.85 10.52
N ILE A 5 -8.18 6.83 9.78
CA ILE A 5 -7.69 8.00 9.08
C ILE A 5 -8.71 8.23 7.97
N ASN A 6 -9.65 9.13 8.25
CA ASN A 6 -10.69 9.48 7.31
C ASN A 6 -10.01 10.07 6.08
N LEU A 7 -9.97 9.31 4.98
CA LEU A 7 -9.59 9.77 3.63
C LEU A 7 -10.36 11.03 3.20
N LEU A 8 -11.44 11.38 3.90
CA LEU A 8 -12.13 12.65 3.81
C LEU A 8 -11.20 13.85 4.07
N HIS A 9 -10.28 13.79 5.03
CA HIS A 9 -9.49 14.99 5.39
C HIS A 9 -8.52 15.44 4.28
N PRO A 10 -7.75 14.55 3.63
CA PRO A 10 -6.95 14.91 2.46
C PRO A 10 -7.80 15.30 1.25
N LEU A 11 -8.91 14.59 0.99
CA LEU A 11 -9.83 14.89 -0.12
C LEU A 11 -10.50 16.26 0.04
N LEU A 12 -10.94 16.61 1.26
CA LEU A 12 -11.57 17.90 1.55
C LEU A 12 -10.58 19.06 1.39
N ILE A 13 -9.33 18.90 1.84
CA ILE A 13 -8.27 19.90 1.62
C ILE A 13 -7.99 20.06 0.12
N PHE A 14 -7.94 18.95 -0.63
CA PHE A 14 -7.71 19.01 -2.07
C PHE A 14 -8.86 19.71 -2.80
N ILE A 15 -10.11 19.32 -2.51
CA ILE A 15 -11.31 19.93 -3.10
C ILE A 15 -11.39 21.42 -2.76
N SER A 16 -11.11 21.81 -1.52
CA SER A 16 -11.13 23.23 -1.13
C SER A 16 -10.05 24.03 -1.86
N MET A 17 -8.84 23.49 -2.01
CA MET A 17 -7.75 24.13 -2.75
C MET A 17 -8.08 24.29 -4.24
N GLN A 18 -8.75 23.31 -4.85
CA GLN A 18 -9.25 23.42 -6.23
C GLN A 18 -10.31 24.52 -6.39
N ILE A 19 -11.26 24.60 -5.45
CA ILE A 19 -12.29 25.64 -5.44
C ILE A 19 -11.66 27.03 -5.34
N VAL A 20 -10.67 27.20 -4.46
CA VAL A 20 -9.92 28.47 -4.31
C VAL A 20 -9.22 28.83 -5.62
N TRP A 21 -8.54 27.87 -6.24
CA TRP A 21 -7.80 28.11 -7.48
C TRP A 21 -8.72 28.45 -8.67
N LEU A 22 -9.83 27.72 -8.83
CA LEU A 22 -10.86 28.01 -9.85
C LEU A 22 -11.54 29.37 -9.63
N SER A 23 -11.78 29.75 -8.37
CA SER A 23 -12.35 31.06 -8.04
C SER A 23 -11.39 32.20 -8.42
N LEU A 24 -10.10 32.04 -8.10
CA LEU A 24 -9.06 33.02 -8.42
C LEU A 24 -8.91 33.19 -9.94
N LEU A 25 -9.04 32.09 -10.68
CA LEU A 25 -9.05 32.11 -12.13
C LEU A 25 -10.31 32.76 -12.71
N GLY A 26 -11.48 32.47 -12.15
CA GLY A 26 -12.73 33.11 -12.54
C GLY A 26 -12.67 34.63 -12.35
N ILE A 27 -12.09 35.09 -11.24
CA ILE A 27 -11.84 36.52 -10.98
C ILE A 27 -10.88 37.10 -12.03
N TRP A 28 -9.81 36.39 -12.37
CA TRP A 28 -8.87 36.83 -13.39
C TRP A 28 -9.50 36.93 -14.79
N ILE A 29 -10.31 35.95 -15.18
CA ILE A 29 -11.06 35.96 -16.45
C ILE A 29 -12.07 37.11 -16.47
N TYR A 30 -12.81 37.30 -15.38
CA TYR A 30 -13.77 38.38 -15.26
C TYR A 30 -13.09 39.75 -15.40
N TRP A 31 -11.96 39.96 -14.73
CA TRP A 31 -11.16 41.18 -14.86
C TRP A 31 -10.65 41.37 -16.29
N TYR A 32 -10.13 40.32 -16.92
CA TYR A 32 -9.63 40.37 -18.30
C TYR A 32 -10.71 40.75 -19.32
N ILE A 33 -11.90 40.16 -19.21
CA ILE A 33 -13.05 40.47 -20.07
C ILE A 33 -13.56 41.89 -19.80
N SER A 34 -13.71 42.27 -18.54
CA SER A 34 -14.20 43.61 -18.16
C SER A 34 -13.21 44.72 -18.55
N ASN A 35 -11.92 44.42 -18.55
CA ASN A 35 -10.84 45.37 -18.88
C ASN A 35 -10.38 45.26 -20.35
N TYR A 36 -11.14 44.57 -21.20
CA TYR A 36 -10.79 44.28 -22.59
C TYR A 36 -10.50 45.54 -23.43
N SER A 37 -11.21 46.63 -23.18
CA SER A 37 -11.00 47.91 -23.87
C SER A 37 -9.65 48.55 -23.51
N MET A 38 -9.29 48.59 -22.23
CA MET A 38 -8.03 49.14 -21.74
C MET A 38 -6.82 48.29 -22.16
N VAL A 39 -6.96 46.97 -22.17
CA VAL A 39 -5.91 46.04 -22.61
C VAL A 39 -5.61 46.22 -24.11
N ARG A 40 -6.63 46.51 -24.92
CA ARG A 40 -6.47 46.78 -26.37
C ARG A 40 -5.71 48.08 -26.61
N GLU A 41 -5.98 49.11 -25.80
CA GLU A 41 -5.35 50.43 -25.89
C GLU A 41 -3.88 50.40 -25.42
N PHE A 42 -3.58 49.69 -24.32
CA PHE A 42 -2.21 49.44 -23.86
C PHE A 42 -1.41 48.54 -24.81
N GLY A 43 -2.02 47.49 -25.36
CA GLY A 43 -1.37 46.54 -26.27
C GLY A 43 -0.91 47.19 -27.58
N GLN A 44 -1.69 48.13 -28.13
CA GLN A 44 -1.28 48.92 -29.30
C GLN A 44 -0.10 49.85 -29.02
N LYS A 45 0.04 50.34 -27.78
CA LYS A 45 1.10 51.29 -27.39
C LYS A 45 2.47 50.63 -27.15
N TYR A 46 2.50 49.37 -26.69
CA TYR A 46 3.76 48.70 -26.30
C TYR A 46 4.14 47.46 -27.15
N LEU A 47 3.18 46.74 -27.77
CA LEU A 47 3.46 45.57 -28.63
C LEU A 47 2.54 45.52 -29.87
N PRO A 48 2.69 46.47 -30.82
CA PRO A 48 1.76 46.64 -31.94
C PRO A 48 1.71 45.47 -32.94
N GLN A 49 2.75 44.64 -33.04
CA GLN A 49 2.80 43.51 -34.00
C GLN A 49 1.97 42.29 -33.54
N PHE A 50 1.74 42.13 -32.23
CA PHE A 50 0.99 40.98 -31.69
C PHE A 50 -0.53 41.22 -31.62
N PHE A 51 -0.98 42.48 -31.62
CA PHE A 51 -2.39 42.85 -31.40
C PHE A 51 -3.17 43.26 -32.67
N GLN A 52 -2.57 43.21 -33.87
CA GLN A 52 -3.23 43.63 -35.11
C GLN A 52 -4.28 42.64 -35.66
N SER A 53 -4.27 41.34 -35.29
CA SER A 53 -5.29 40.37 -35.75
C SER A 53 -6.45 40.20 -34.74
N THR A 54 -7.42 41.09 -34.88
CA THR A 54 -8.27 41.70 -33.84
C THR A 54 -9.37 40.85 -33.14
N THR A 55 -9.47 39.52 -33.30
CA THR A 55 -10.45 38.73 -32.48
C THR A 55 -10.08 37.26 -32.35
N ARG A 56 -9.51 36.68 -33.41
CA ARG A 56 -9.16 35.26 -33.46
C ARG A 56 -7.93 34.94 -32.58
N MET A 57 -6.93 35.82 -32.51
CA MET A 57 -5.71 35.65 -31.68
C MET A 57 -5.99 35.66 -30.17
N GLN A 58 -6.97 36.44 -29.69
CA GLN A 58 -7.31 36.47 -28.26
C GLN A 58 -8.03 35.20 -27.81
N LEU A 59 -8.88 34.62 -28.67
CA LEU A 59 -9.48 33.30 -28.44
C LEU A 59 -8.38 32.22 -28.34
N PHE A 60 -7.33 32.30 -29.16
CA PHE A 60 -6.20 31.39 -29.05
C PHE A 60 -5.48 31.50 -27.70
N THR A 61 -5.27 32.70 -27.16
CA THR A 61 -4.66 32.87 -25.82
C THR A 61 -5.54 32.29 -24.70
N LEU A 62 -6.87 32.50 -24.76
CA LEU A 62 -7.80 31.92 -23.78
C LEU A 62 -7.85 30.39 -23.87
N ILE A 63 -7.84 29.83 -25.09
CA ILE A 63 -7.79 28.38 -25.31
C ILE A 63 -6.48 27.80 -24.79
N ILE A 64 -5.34 28.44 -25.06
CA ILE A 64 -4.03 28.01 -24.53
C ILE A 64 -4.04 28.02 -22.98
N GLY A 65 -4.59 29.08 -22.38
CA GLY A 65 -4.70 29.20 -20.93
C GLY A 65 -5.60 28.12 -20.32
N LEU A 66 -6.72 27.80 -20.98
CA LEU A 66 -7.63 26.73 -20.57
C LEU A 66 -6.98 25.35 -20.70
N ILE A 67 -6.22 25.11 -21.77
CA ILE A 67 -5.50 23.84 -21.96
C ILE A 67 -4.42 23.67 -20.89
N LEU A 68 -3.62 24.72 -20.62
CA LEU A 68 -2.60 24.71 -19.58
C LEU A 68 -3.22 24.49 -18.20
N LEU A 69 -4.38 25.10 -17.96
CA LEU A 69 -5.17 24.90 -16.74
C LEU A 69 -5.59 23.45 -16.55
N VAL A 70 -6.20 22.85 -17.57
CA VAL A 70 -6.61 21.44 -17.52
C VAL A 70 -5.40 20.53 -17.29
N PHE A 71 -4.27 20.83 -17.94
CA PHE A 71 -3.03 20.09 -17.74
C PHE A 71 -2.52 20.17 -16.29
N LEU A 72 -2.54 21.35 -15.67
CA LEU A 72 -2.19 21.52 -14.25
C LEU A 72 -3.15 20.76 -13.32
N LEU A 73 -4.46 20.79 -13.60
CA LEU A 73 -5.45 20.05 -12.82
C LEU A 73 -5.21 18.54 -12.87
N VAL A 74 -4.94 18.01 -14.06
CA VAL A 74 -4.62 16.58 -14.24
C VAL A 74 -3.32 16.23 -13.51
N GLY A 75 -2.27 17.04 -13.65
CA GLY A 75 -1.01 16.83 -12.95
C GLY A 75 -1.20 16.81 -11.42
N MET A 76 -1.94 17.77 -10.88
CA MET A 76 -2.22 17.84 -9.44
C MET A 76 -3.05 16.63 -8.95
N TYR A 77 -4.01 16.17 -9.76
CA TYR A 77 -4.80 14.98 -9.45
C TYR A 77 -3.92 13.71 -9.38
N PHE A 78 -3.02 13.51 -10.34
CA PHE A 78 -2.06 12.40 -10.31
C PHE A 78 -1.18 12.44 -9.06
N VAL A 79 -0.60 13.61 -8.75
CA VAL A 79 0.22 13.80 -7.55
C VAL A 79 -0.57 13.51 -6.28
N PHE A 80 -1.83 13.94 -6.19
CA PHE A 80 -2.69 13.68 -5.05
C PHE A 80 -2.98 12.19 -4.84
N ILE A 81 -3.30 11.46 -5.92
CA ILE A 81 -3.48 10.00 -5.84
C ILE A 81 -2.20 9.33 -5.36
N PHE A 82 -1.07 9.71 -5.96
CA PHE A 82 0.24 9.15 -5.62
C PHE A 82 0.59 9.38 -4.15
N LEU A 83 0.43 10.61 -3.64
CA LEU A 83 0.65 10.96 -2.24
C LEU A 83 -0.26 10.17 -1.30
N THR A 84 -1.56 10.11 -1.60
CA THR A 84 -2.53 9.39 -0.77
C THR A 84 -2.18 7.91 -0.69
N ARG A 85 -1.79 7.31 -1.82
CA ARG A 85 -1.32 5.93 -1.88
C ARG A 85 -0.06 5.74 -1.02
N GLN A 86 0.92 6.64 -1.13
CA GLN A 86 2.16 6.56 -0.36
C GLN A 86 1.90 6.66 1.15
N ILE A 87 1.04 7.58 1.59
CA ILE A 87 0.67 7.72 3.00
C ILE A 87 0.02 6.44 3.52
N ASN A 88 -0.90 5.85 2.76
CA ASN A 88 -1.56 4.61 3.16
C ASN A 88 -0.57 3.45 3.30
N ILE A 89 0.38 3.32 2.36
CA ILE A 89 1.43 2.29 2.44
C ILE A 89 2.31 2.50 3.67
N ASN A 90 2.75 3.74 3.94
CA ASN A 90 3.55 4.05 5.12
C ASN A 90 2.81 3.70 6.41
N LEU A 91 1.52 4.02 6.50
CA LEU A 91 0.70 3.68 7.66
C LEU A 91 0.56 2.17 7.85
N LEU A 92 0.42 1.40 6.78
CA LEU A 92 0.40 -0.06 6.86
C LEU A 92 1.74 -0.59 7.38
N TYR A 93 2.84 -0.05 6.89
CA TYR A 93 4.19 -0.42 7.31
C TYR A 93 4.45 -0.08 8.80
N GLU A 94 4.03 1.11 9.25
CA GLU A 94 4.13 1.49 10.66
C GLU A 94 3.29 0.58 11.57
N ASN A 95 2.03 0.32 11.19
CA ASN A 95 1.16 -0.58 11.95
C ASN A 95 1.73 -2.01 11.98
N PHE A 96 2.31 -2.47 10.88
CA PHE A 96 3.00 -3.75 10.79
C PHE A 96 4.14 -3.78 11.82
N ILE A 97 5.11 -2.86 11.75
CA ILE A 97 6.25 -2.81 12.68
C ILE A 97 5.77 -2.74 14.14
N ALA A 98 4.77 -1.89 14.42
CA ALA A 98 4.25 -1.73 15.77
C ALA A 98 3.66 -3.05 16.32
N ASN A 99 2.87 -3.77 15.52
CA ASN A 99 2.29 -5.04 15.92
C ASN A 99 3.36 -6.10 16.17
N PHE A 100 4.30 -6.28 15.23
CA PHE A 100 5.39 -7.25 15.38
C PHE A 100 6.26 -6.94 16.59
N THR A 101 6.61 -5.67 16.80
CA THR A 101 7.39 -5.27 17.99
C THR A 101 6.65 -5.63 19.27
N HIS A 102 5.34 -5.42 19.32
CA HIS A 102 4.53 -5.77 20.48
C HIS A 102 4.46 -7.29 20.71
N GLU A 103 4.30 -8.07 19.63
CA GLU A 103 4.29 -9.53 19.68
C GLU A 103 5.65 -10.13 20.07
N LEU A 104 6.76 -9.48 19.73
CA LEU A 104 8.11 -9.90 20.15
C LEU A 104 8.42 -9.49 21.60
N LYS A 105 7.97 -8.31 22.05
CA LYS A 105 8.26 -7.79 23.39
C LYS A 105 7.65 -8.64 24.50
N SER A 106 6.44 -9.18 24.31
CA SER A 106 5.75 -9.99 25.30
C SER A 106 6.48 -11.29 25.69
N PRO A 107 6.85 -12.19 24.75
CA PRO A 107 7.61 -13.40 25.07
C PRO A 107 9.02 -13.06 25.57
N LEU A 108 9.66 -12.00 25.08
CA LEU A 108 10.96 -11.56 25.58
C LEU A 108 10.90 -11.14 27.07
N ALA A 109 9.88 -10.35 27.44
CA ALA A 109 9.68 -9.94 28.83
C ALA A 109 9.37 -11.14 29.75
N SER A 110 8.61 -12.12 29.25
CA SER A 110 8.32 -13.38 29.95
C SER A 110 9.60 -14.17 30.24
N ILE A 111 10.45 -14.37 29.22
CA ILE A 111 11.75 -15.05 29.38
C ILE A 111 12.64 -14.31 30.38
N GLN A 112 12.73 -12.99 30.26
CA GLN A 112 13.53 -12.17 31.17
C GLN A 112 13.05 -12.26 32.61
N LEU A 113 11.73 -12.27 32.84
CA LEU A 113 11.13 -12.43 34.17
C LEU A 113 11.49 -13.80 34.79
N TYR A 114 11.44 -14.88 34.01
CA TYR A 114 11.83 -16.21 34.49
C TYR A 114 13.32 -16.27 34.85
N LEU A 115 14.19 -15.74 33.98
CA LEU A 115 15.63 -15.66 34.24
C LEU A 115 15.96 -14.82 35.48
N GLU A 116 15.34 -13.64 35.63
CA GLU A 116 15.52 -12.80 36.81
C GLU A 116 15.07 -13.50 38.09
N THR A 117 13.94 -14.21 38.04
CA THR A 117 13.42 -14.94 39.20
C THR A 117 14.37 -16.06 39.62
N MET A 118 14.91 -16.81 38.66
CA MET A 118 15.89 -17.88 38.90
C MET A 118 17.24 -17.37 39.39
N THR A 119 17.60 -16.14 39.02
CA THR A 119 18.86 -15.53 39.46
C THR A 119 18.74 -14.92 40.86
N LYS A 120 17.56 -14.37 41.20
CA LYS A 120 17.34 -13.64 42.47
C LYS A 120 16.80 -14.51 43.62
N ARG A 121 16.23 -15.68 43.33
CA ARG A 121 15.60 -16.55 44.32
C ARG A 121 16.05 -17.99 44.13
N GLU A 122 16.29 -18.70 45.22
CA GLU A 122 16.39 -20.16 45.18
C GLU A 122 15.00 -20.73 44.91
N ILE A 123 14.90 -21.50 43.84
CA ILE A 123 13.67 -22.17 43.41
C ILE A 123 13.91 -23.67 43.42
N ASP A 124 12.89 -24.45 43.76
CA ASP A 124 12.97 -25.90 43.72
C ASP A 124 13.16 -26.41 42.28
N ARG A 125 13.74 -27.61 42.14
CA ARG A 125 14.05 -28.19 40.83
C ARG A 125 12.81 -28.41 39.94
N LYS A 126 11.63 -28.61 40.52
CA LYS A 126 10.41 -28.81 39.73
C LYS A 126 9.98 -27.48 39.10
N THR A 127 9.90 -26.41 39.88
CA THR A 127 9.56 -25.07 39.37
C THR A 127 10.62 -24.55 38.38
N GLN A 128 11.90 -24.83 38.64
CA GLN A 128 12.97 -24.49 37.70
C GLN A 128 12.76 -25.16 36.33
N ARG A 129 12.34 -26.43 36.30
CA ARG A 129 12.05 -27.15 35.07
C ARG A 129 10.83 -26.58 34.35
N GLU A 130 9.77 -26.24 35.08
CA GLU A 130 8.58 -25.58 34.51
C GLU A 130 8.94 -24.22 33.88
N PHE A 131 9.82 -23.43 34.51
CA PHE A 131 10.28 -22.16 33.95
C PHE A 131 11.09 -22.36 32.68
N LEU A 132 12.00 -23.35 32.65
CA LEU A 132 12.77 -23.69 31.45
C LEU A 132 11.86 -24.13 30.29
N GLU A 133 10.83 -24.92 30.56
CA GLU A 133 9.85 -25.34 29.55
C GLU A 133 9.05 -24.14 29.01
N ARG A 134 8.63 -23.21 29.87
CA ARG A 134 7.95 -21.97 29.44
C ARG A 134 8.86 -21.07 28.61
N MET A 135 10.11 -20.88 29.01
CA MET A 135 11.08 -20.11 28.23
C MET A 135 11.34 -20.74 26.86
N LEU A 136 11.40 -22.07 26.78
CA LEU A 136 11.56 -22.77 25.50
C LEU A 136 10.36 -22.54 24.57
N MET A 137 9.13 -22.60 25.10
CA MET A 137 7.93 -22.30 24.33
C MET A 137 7.91 -20.86 23.83
N ASP A 138 8.29 -19.88 24.67
CA ASP A 138 8.35 -18.48 24.28
C ASP A 138 9.46 -18.21 23.24
N THR A 139 10.58 -18.93 23.32
CA THR A 139 11.64 -18.89 22.29
C THR A 139 11.14 -19.44 20.95
N GLN A 140 10.37 -20.53 20.95
CA GLN A 140 9.74 -21.06 19.74
C GLN A 140 8.68 -20.11 19.17
N ARG A 141 7.94 -19.38 20.02
CA ARG A 141 7.02 -18.33 19.58
C ARG A 141 7.77 -17.18 18.91
N LEU A 142 8.84 -16.68 19.51
CA LEU A 142 9.71 -15.66 18.90
C LEU A 142 10.22 -16.11 17.53
N LYS A 143 10.70 -17.34 17.42
CA LYS A 143 11.15 -17.91 16.14
C LYS A 143 10.06 -17.85 15.07
N ARG A 144 8.83 -18.29 15.39
CA ARG A 144 7.71 -18.25 14.44
C ARG A 144 7.37 -16.84 13.96
N VAL A 145 7.44 -15.84 14.85
CA VAL A 145 7.20 -14.45 14.49
C VAL A 145 8.30 -13.92 13.55
N ILE A 146 9.57 -14.27 13.82
CA ILE A 146 10.70 -13.91 12.94
C ILE A 146 10.59 -14.59 11.58
N ASP A 147 10.31 -15.90 11.55
CA ASP A 147 10.12 -16.66 10.31
C ASP A 147 9.01 -16.02 9.46
N ALA A 148 7.88 -15.63 10.07
CA ALA A 148 6.80 -14.95 9.37
C ALA A 148 7.22 -13.60 8.75
N ILE A 149 8.11 -12.83 9.40
CA ILE A 149 8.65 -11.58 8.83
C ILE A 149 9.56 -11.88 7.63
N LEU A 150 10.41 -12.91 7.74
CA LEU A 150 11.31 -13.32 6.66
C LEU A 150 10.55 -13.85 5.44
N ASP A 151 9.48 -14.61 5.66
CA ASP A 151 8.62 -15.14 4.60
C ASP A 151 7.95 -14.00 3.82
N ILE A 152 7.46 -12.96 4.51
CA ILE A 152 6.88 -11.77 3.85
C ILE A 152 7.92 -11.08 2.97
N SER A 153 9.16 -10.92 3.46
CA SER A 153 10.25 -10.32 2.68
C SER A 153 10.61 -11.15 1.44
N GLN A 154 10.58 -12.48 1.56
CA GLN A 154 10.83 -13.38 0.43
C GLN A 154 9.69 -13.36 -0.59
N ILE A 155 8.42 -13.30 -0.15
CA ILE A 155 7.26 -13.22 -1.05
C ILE A 155 7.30 -11.91 -1.87
N GLU A 156 7.66 -10.78 -1.27
CA GLU A 156 7.80 -9.52 -2.03
C GLU A 156 8.89 -9.60 -3.11
N GLN A 157 9.97 -10.35 -2.85
CA GLN A 157 11.02 -10.60 -3.83
C GLN A 157 10.59 -11.62 -4.91
N LYS A 158 9.98 -12.74 -4.52
CA LYS A 158 9.48 -13.78 -5.44
C LYS A 158 8.36 -13.27 -6.35
N LYS A 159 7.57 -12.28 -5.92
CA LYS A 159 6.58 -11.61 -6.77
C LYS A 159 7.21 -10.97 -8.03
N LYS A 160 8.51 -10.65 -8.03
CA LYS A 160 9.23 -10.20 -9.23
C LYS A 160 9.62 -11.34 -10.19
N LEU A 161 9.61 -12.60 -9.74
CA LEU A 161 10.00 -13.79 -10.49
C LEU A 161 8.81 -14.68 -10.90
N PHE A 162 7.59 -14.31 -10.48
CA PHE A 162 6.37 -15.08 -10.75
C PHE A 162 6.15 -15.26 -12.25
N SER A 163 6.38 -16.48 -12.74
CA SER A 163 6.30 -16.87 -14.15
C SER A 163 5.29 -18.02 -14.27
N PRO A 164 3.99 -17.72 -14.34
CA PRO A 164 2.97 -18.76 -14.40
C PRO A 164 3.07 -19.55 -15.71
N GLU A 165 3.14 -20.87 -15.60
CA GLU A 165 3.05 -21.77 -16.74
C GLU A 165 1.69 -22.47 -16.76
N LEU A 166 1.10 -22.59 -17.95
CA LEU A 166 -0.16 -23.31 -18.15
C LEU A 166 0.07 -24.81 -17.90
N THR A 167 -0.49 -25.31 -16.81
CA THR A 167 -0.38 -26.72 -16.43
C THR A 167 -1.77 -27.33 -16.28
N VAL A 168 -1.93 -28.62 -16.62
CA VAL A 168 -3.23 -29.32 -16.50
C VAL A 168 -3.51 -29.62 -15.02
N ALA A 169 -4.68 -29.21 -14.52
CA ALA A 169 -5.05 -29.36 -13.11
C ALA A 169 -4.97 -30.81 -12.62
N SER A 170 -5.35 -31.78 -13.46
CA SER A 170 -5.37 -33.20 -13.09
C SER A 170 -4.00 -33.77 -12.71
N LEU A 171 -2.90 -33.14 -13.16
CA LEU A 171 -1.55 -33.59 -12.86
C LEU A 171 -1.01 -33.05 -11.53
N VAL A 172 -1.38 -31.83 -11.15
CA VAL A 172 -0.76 -31.12 -10.02
C VAL A 172 -1.56 -31.25 -8.72
N PHE A 173 -2.89 -31.27 -8.82
CA PHE A 173 -3.76 -31.35 -7.64
C PHE A 173 -3.53 -32.60 -6.78
N PRO A 174 -3.29 -33.81 -7.34
CA PRO A 174 -2.99 -34.99 -6.53
C PRO A 174 -1.74 -34.83 -5.66
N ASP A 175 -0.67 -34.23 -6.19
CA ASP A 175 0.58 -33.99 -5.46
C ASP A 175 0.42 -32.93 -4.37
N ILE A 176 -0.31 -31.85 -4.65
CA ILE A 176 -0.65 -30.81 -3.65
C ILE A 176 -1.44 -31.41 -2.50
N ILE A 177 -2.44 -32.24 -2.82
CA ILE A 177 -3.31 -32.88 -1.82
C ILE A 177 -2.49 -33.87 -0.98
N LYS A 178 -1.62 -34.67 -1.61
CA LYS A 178 -0.75 -35.60 -0.88
C LYS A 178 0.18 -34.87 0.09
N ASN A 179 0.81 -33.78 -0.35
CA ASN A 179 1.67 -32.95 0.50
C ASN A 179 0.88 -32.30 1.65
N SER A 180 -0.35 -31.86 1.38
CA SER A 180 -1.24 -31.28 2.40
C SER A 180 -1.68 -32.31 3.44
N LEU A 181 -2.06 -33.52 3.04
CA LEU A 181 -2.43 -34.60 3.95
C LEU A 181 -1.29 -34.96 4.90
N GLN A 182 -0.05 -34.98 4.40
CA GLN A 182 1.15 -35.17 5.22
C GLN A 182 1.38 -34.02 6.20
N GLN A 183 1.26 -32.77 5.73
CA GLN A 183 1.45 -31.58 6.57
C GLN A 183 0.46 -31.53 7.74
N PHE A 184 -0.81 -31.87 7.49
CA PHE A 184 -1.87 -31.86 8.50
C PHE A 184 -2.03 -33.17 9.27
N LYS A 185 -1.19 -34.19 8.97
CA LYS A 185 -1.25 -35.53 9.59
C LYS A 185 -2.62 -36.18 9.51
N ILE A 186 -3.30 -36.03 8.37
CA ILE A 186 -4.61 -36.62 8.13
C ILE A 186 -4.42 -38.02 7.56
N ASP A 187 -5.14 -39.01 8.09
CA ASP A 187 -5.11 -40.37 7.56
C ASP A 187 -5.64 -40.38 6.11
N PRO A 188 -4.86 -40.86 5.12
CA PRO A 188 -5.28 -40.89 3.73
C PRO A 188 -6.57 -41.69 3.48
N GLN A 189 -6.92 -42.64 4.36
CA GLN A 189 -8.12 -43.45 4.21
C GLN A 189 -9.42 -42.67 4.48
N ASN A 190 -9.33 -41.51 5.13
CA ASN A 190 -10.51 -40.69 5.47
C ASN A 190 -10.83 -39.63 4.40
N VAL A 191 -10.08 -39.60 3.29
CA VAL A 191 -10.22 -38.55 2.26
C VAL A 191 -10.34 -39.20 0.88
N GLU A 192 -11.54 -39.17 0.32
CA GLU A 192 -11.79 -39.55 -1.07
C GLU A 192 -11.69 -38.29 -1.96
N VAL A 193 -10.75 -38.29 -2.89
CA VAL A 193 -10.53 -37.17 -3.82
C VAL A 193 -10.83 -37.63 -5.24
N ASN A 194 -11.88 -37.09 -5.82
CA ASN A 194 -12.25 -37.32 -7.21
C ASN A 194 -12.05 -36.05 -8.03
N ILE A 195 -11.03 -36.02 -8.90
CA ILE A 195 -10.70 -34.87 -9.74
C ILE A 195 -11.08 -35.23 -11.18
N ASN A 196 -12.23 -34.72 -11.63
CA ASN A 196 -12.66 -34.86 -13.02
C ASN A 196 -12.63 -33.48 -13.69
N THR A 197 -11.43 -33.02 -14.09
CA THR A 197 -11.31 -31.78 -14.84
C THR A 197 -10.06 -31.77 -15.74
N ASN A 198 -10.24 -31.29 -16.97
CA ASN A 198 -9.16 -30.98 -17.92
C ASN A 198 -8.83 -29.47 -17.94
N ALA A 199 -9.25 -28.73 -16.91
CA ALA A 199 -8.98 -27.30 -16.82
C ALA A 199 -7.46 -27.04 -16.80
N GLN A 200 -7.02 -26.10 -17.65
CA GLN A 200 -5.68 -25.55 -17.58
C GLN A 200 -5.65 -24.51 -16.46
N VAL A 201 -4.66 -24.62 -15.59
CA VAL A 201 -4.45 -23.72 -14.46
C VAL A 201 -3.08 -23.10 -14.64
N GLU A 202 -3.02 -21.78 -14.53
CA GLU A 202 -1.76 -21.06 -14.43
C GLU A 202 -1.16 -21.35 -13.06
N LEU A 203 -0.06 -22.10 -13.05
CA LEU A 203 0.67 -22.47 -11.84
C LEU A 203 2.12 -22.01 -11.99
N ASP A 204 2.62 -21.33 -10.97
CA ASP A 204 4.05 -21.04 -10.88
C ASP A 204 4.75 -22.25 -10.27
N GLN A 205 5.53 -22.96 -11.09
CA GLN A 205 6.27 -24.15 -10.67
C GLN A 205 7.42 -23.82 -9.69
N ASN A 206 7.85 -22.56 -9.60
CA ASN A 206 8.90 -22.10 -8.69
C ASN A 206 8.34 -21.53 -7.36
N ALA A 207 7.02 -21.58 -7.17
CA ALA A 207 6.37 -21.11 -5.96
C ALA A 207 6.42 -22.11 -4.79
N TRP A 208 6.96 -23.31 -5.00
CA TRP A 208 6.97 -24.43 -4.04
C TRP A 208 8.38 -24.73 -3.51
#